data_AF-A0A4S0KSI2-F1
#
_entry.id   AF-A0A4S0KSI2-F1
#
_cell.length_a   1.000
_cell.length_b   1.000
_cell.length_c   1.000
_cell.angle_alpha   90.00
_cell.angle_beta   90.00
_cell.angle_gamma   90.00
#
_symmetry.space_group_name_H-M   'P 1'
#
loop_
_entity.id
_entity.type
_entity.pdbx_description
1 polymer ?
#
loop_
_entity_poly.entity_id
_entity_poly.type
_entity_poly.pdbx_seq_one_letter_code
_entity_poly.pdbx_strand_id
1 'polypeptide(L)' 'MTASPKLTLTMLATGCIALALLFANAPDGGFPSKYVKAPAVQALQPTRIAIDNEAHAIRFYIDGKQVALLDASGFKQ' A
#
# COMPACT_ATOMS: atom_id res chain seq x y z
N MET A 1 -22.01 -3.52 55.33
CA MET A 1 -22.25 -4.19 54.03
C MET A 1 -20.94 -4.82 53.59
N THR A 2 -20.80 -6.14 53.73
CA THR A 2 -19.60 -6.86 53.32
C THR A 2 -19.93 -7.60 52.03
N ALA A 3 -19.37 -7.16 50.91
CA ALA A 3 -19.51 -7.84 49.63
C ALA A 3 -18.83 -9.22 49.70
N SER A 4 -19.52 -10.28 49.26
CA SER A 4 -19.01 -11.64 49.31
C SER A 4 -17.91 -11.84 48.25
N PRO A 5 -16.68 -12.22 48.64
CA PRO A 5 -15.54 -12.34 47.73
C PRO A 5 -15.71 -13.45 46.68
N LYS A 6 -16.63 -14.40 46.92
CA LYS A 6 -16.98 -15.46 45.96
C LYS A 6 -17.67 -14.92 44.71
N LEU A 7 -18.47 -13.85 44.85
CA LEU A 7 -19.28 -13.30 43.77
C LEU A 7 -18.43 -12.47 42.78
N THR A 8 -17.37 -11.85 43.28
CA THR A 8 -16.38 -11.14 42.48
C THR A 8 -15.46 -12.11 41.71
N LEU A 9 -15.10 -13.24 42.32
CA LEU A 9 -14.21 -14.23 41.71
C LEU A 9 -14.88 -14.96 40.52
N THR A 10 -16.17 -15.28 40.62
CA THR A 10 -16.91 -15.93 39.53
C THR A 10 -17.17 -14.99 38.35
N MET A 11 -17.47 -13.71 38.60
CA MET A 11 -17.61 -12.71 37.54
C MET A 11 -16.30 -12.46 36.78
N LEU A 12 -15.16 -12.50 37.49
CA LEU A 12 -13.85 -12.37 36.86
C LEU A 12 -13.53 -13.59 35.97
N ALA A 13 -13.83 -14.80 36.44
CA ALA A 13 -13.57 -16.03 35.69
C ALA A 13 -14.42 -16.15 34.42
N THR A 14 -15.71 -15.81 34.46
CA THR A 14 -16.56 -15.83 33.25
C THR A 14 -16.21 -14.72 32.26
N GLY A 15 -15.81 -13.54 32.75
CA GLY A 15 -15.33 -12.45 31.90
C GLY A 15 -14.06 -12.81 31.12
N CYS A 16 -13.12 -13.51 31.75
CA CYS A 16 -11.88 -13.94 31.09
C CYS A 16 -12.11 -15.00 30.00
N ILE A 17 -13.10 -15.90 30.16
CA ILE A 17 -13.41 -16.90 29.14
C ILE A 17 -13.97 -16.24 27.88
N ALA A 18 -14.86 -15.26 28.03
CA ALA A 18 -15.40 -14.52 26.89
C ALA A 18 -14.30 -13.78 26.11
N LEU A 19 -13.34 -13.17 26.81
CA LEU A 19 -12.23 -12.47 26.19
C LEU A 19 -11.25 -13.43 25.49
N ALA A 20 -10.96 -14.59 26.10
CA ALA A 20 -10.12 -15.62 25.50
C ALA A 20 -10.75 -16.19 24.21
N LEU A 21 -12.07 -16.42 24.21
CA LEU A 21 -12.79 -16.88 23.02
C LEU A 21 -12.82 -15.81 21.91
N LEU A 22 -12.92 -14.53 22.28
CA LEU A 22 -12.84 -13.44 21.31
C LEU A 22 -11.46 -13.38 20.66
N PHE A 23 -10.37 -13.51 21.42
CA PHE A 23 -9.01 -13.50 20.84
C PHE A 23 -8.69 -14.77 20.05
N ALA A 24 -9.22 -15.93 20.45
CA ALA A 24 -9.00 -17.20 19.73
C ALA A 24 -9.76 -17.26 18.39
N ASN A 25 -10.89 -16.56 18.28
CA ASN A 25 -11.73 -16.56 17.08
C ASN A 25 -11.80 -15.20 16.38
N ALA A 26 -11.02 -14.22 16.85
CA ALA A 26 -10.92 -12.93 16.18
C ALA A 26 -10.35 -13.19 14.78
N PRO A 27 -10.93 -12.60 13.73
CA PRO A 27 -10.27 -12.56 12.43
C PRO A 27 -8.89 -11.95 12.61
N ASP A 28 -7.87 -12.43 11.90
CA ASP A 28 -6.44 -12.05 12.03
C ASP A 28 -6.14 -10.53 11.87
N GLY A 29 -7.15 -9.67 11.75
CA GLY A 29 -6.98 -8.23 11.65
C GLY A 29 -6.28 -7.80 10.36
N GLY A 30 -6.10 -8.72 9.42
CA GLY A 30 -5.53 -8.45 8.11
C GLY A 30 -6.44 -7.47 7.38
N PHE A 31 -6.06 -6.19 7.39
CA PHE A 31 -6.57 -5.26 6.39
C PHE A 31 -6.22 -5.86 5.04
N PRO A 32 -7.19 -6.18 4.15
CA PRO A 32 -6.83 -6.53 2.80
C PRO A 32 -6.11 -5.31 2.23
N SER A 33 -4.78 -5.42 2.08
CA SER A 33 -4.01 -4.38 1.43
C SER A 33 -4.66 -4.18 0.07
N LYS A 34 -5.24 -3.00 -0.18
CA LYS A 34 -5.94 -2.70 -1.43
C LYS A 34 -5.05 -2.86 -2.68
N TYR A 35 -3.76 -3.09 -2.47
CA TYR A 35 -2.85 -3.64 -3.45
C TYR A 35 -3.03 -5.15 -3.54
N VAL A 36 -4.15 -5.57 -4.13
CA VAL A 36 -4.12 -6.81 -4.92
C VAL A 36 -2.94 -6.67 -5.85
N LYS A 37 -1.95 -7.55 -5.72
CA LYS A 37 -0.84 -7.64 -6.66
C LYS A 37 -1.48 -7.92 -8.02
N ALA A 38 -1.70 -6.87 -8.80
CA ALA A 38 -2.17 -6.99 -10.16
C ALA A 38 -1.25 -7.99 -10.88
N PRO A 39 -1.76 -8.79 -11.84
CA PRO A 39 -0.89 -9.56 -12.72
C PRO A 39 0.20 -8.61 -13.17
N ALA A 40 1.47 -9.04 -13.15
CA ALA A 40 2.59 -8.20 -13.54
C ALA A 40 2.28 -7.64 -14.93
N VAL A 41 1.78 -6.39 -14.98
CA VAL A 41 1.62 -5.63 -16.19
C VAL A 41 3.01 -5.68 -16.79
N GLN A 42 3.13 -6.27 -17.99
CA GLN A 42 4.38 -6.25 -18.74
C GLN A 42 4.91 -4.84 -18.58
N ALA A 43 6.08 -4.70 -17.94
CA ALA A 43 6.51 -3.44 -17.35
C ALA A 43 6.73 -2.41 -18.46
N LEU A 44 5.63 -1.83 -18.91
CA LEU A 44 5.54 -0.78 -19.89
C LEU A 44 6.27 0.35 -19.20
N GLN A 45 7.44 0.71 -19.74
CA GLN A 45 8.29 1.66 -19.05
C GLN A 45 7.47 2.93 -18.79
N PRO A 46 7.48 3.45 -17.55
CA PRO A 46 6.65 4.58 -17.20
C PRO A 46 6.96 5.75 -18.14
N THR A 47 5.92 6.50 -18.51
CA THR A 47 6.07 7.76 -19.23
C THR A 47 7.07 8.63 -18.49
N ARG A 48 8.13 9.04 -19.19
CA ARG A 48 9.24 9.80 -18.58
C ARG A 48 9.76 10.90 -19.48
N ILE A 49 10.42 11.87 -18.85
CA ILE A 49 11.15 12.93 -19.51
C ILE A 49 12.63 12.79 -19.11
N ALA A 50 13.52 12.76 -20.08
CA ALA A 50 14.96 12.79 -19.85
C ALA A 50 15.51 14.16 -20.24
N ILE A 51 16.38 14.72 -19.39
CA ILE A 51 17.07 15.98 -19.64
C ILE A 51 18.51 15.65 -19.99
N ASP A 52 18.93 16.05 -21.18
CA ASP A 52 20.28 15.92 -21.69
C ASP A 52 20.95 17.30 -21.61
N ASN A 53 21.75 17.48 -20.55
CA ASN A 53 22.42 18.75 -20.29
C ASN A 53 23.53 19.06 -21.29
N GLU A 54 24.16 18.04 -21.88
CA GLU A 54 25.24 18.21 -22.85
C GLU A 54 24.69 18.61 -24.22
N ALA A 55 23.61 17.96 -24.65
CA ALA A 55 22.94 18.28 -25.91
C ALA A 55 21.98 19.46 -25.81
N HIS A 56 21.81 20.05 -24.62
CA HIS A 56 20.79 21.06 -24.32
C HIS A 56 19.39 20.65 -24.81
N ALA A 57 18.99 19.42 -24.49
CA ALA A 57 17.79 18.80 -25.04
C ALA A 57 16.91 18.13 -23.97
N ILE A 58 15.62 18.08 -24.25
CA ILE A 58 14.61 17.38 -23.45
C ILE A 58 13.95 16.31 -24.32
N ARG A 59 13.96 15.06 -23.85
CA ARG A 59 13.42 13.89 -24.57
C ARG A 59 12.20 13.34 -23.84
N PHE A 60 11.13 13.10 -24.57
CA PHE A 60 9.87 12.56 -24.05
C PHE A 60 9.73 11.11 -24.44
N TYR A 61 9.41 10.25 -23.48
CA TYR A 61 9.25 8.81 -23.70
C TYR A 61 7.88 8.33 -23.24
N ILE A 62 7.24 7.51 -24.05
CA ILE A 62 6.05 6.71 -23.72
C ILE A 62 6.43 5.26 -23.97
N ASP A 63 6.23 4.38 -22.98
CA ASP A 63 6.51 2.95 -23.08
C ASP A 63 7.96 2.62 -23.46
N GLY A 64 8.89 3.53 -23.11
CA GLY A 64 10.31 3.43 -23.44
C GLY A 64 10.67 3.93 -24.85
N LYS A 65 9.70 4.30 -25.69
CA LYS A 65 9.93 4.89 -27.02
C LYS A 65 10.00 6.41 -26.92
N GLN A 66 11.04 7.02 -27.53
CA GLN A 66 11.09 8.48 -27.66
C GLN A 66 10.00 8.94 -28.63
N VAL A 67 9.10 9.79 -28.16
CA VAL A 67 7.96 10.31 -28.96
C VAL A 67 8.11 11.78 -29.31
N ALA A 68 8.95 12.52 -28.59
CA ALA A 68 9.26 13.91 -28.92
C ALA A 68 10.67 14.28 -28.41
N LEU A 69 11.25 15.29 -29.06
CA LEU A 69 12.52 15.91 -28.71
C LEU A 69 12.34 17.43 -28.80
N LEU A 70 12.74 18.12 -27.74
CA LEU A 70 12.83 19.57 -27.68
C LEU A 70 14.31 19.95 -27.52
N ASP A 71 14.84 20.74 -28.45
CA ASP A 71 16.17 21.31 -28.37
C ASP A 71 16.13 22.84 -28.60
N ALA A 72 17.29 23.47 -28.73
CA ALA A 72 17.41 24.92 -28.94
C ALA A 72 16.66 25.45 -30.18
N SER A 73 16.34 24.59 -31.14
CA SER A 73 15.58 24.96 -32.34
C SER A 73 14.08 24.65 -32.24
N GLY A 74 13.61 24.15 -31.10
CA GLY A 74 12.22 23.82 -30.83
C GLY A 74 11.93 22.31 -30.90
N PHE A 75 10.65 21.97 -31.05
CA PHE A 75 10.23 20.57 -31.18
C PHE A 75 10.66 20.00 -32.54
N LYS A 76 11.29 18.83 -32.50
CA LYS A 76 11.61 18.06 -33.71
C LYS A 76 10.43 17.16 -34.08
N GLN A 77 10.03 17.25 -35.34
CA GLN A 77 8.99 16.43 -35.97
C GLN A 77 9.53 15.05 -36.38
#